data_AF-A0A2V2G3H9-F1
#
_entry.id   AF-A0A2V2G3H9-F1
#
_cell.length_a   1.000
_cell.length_b   1.000
_cell.length_c   1.000
_cell.angle_alpha   90.00
_cell.angle_beta   90.00
_cell.angle_gamma   90.00
#
_symmetry.space_group_name_H-M   'P 1'
#
loop_
_entity.id
_entity.type
_entity.pdbx_description
1 polymer ?
#
loop_
_entity_poly.entity_id
_entity_poly.type
_entity_poly.pdbx_seq_one_letter_code
_entity_poly.pdbx_strand_id
1 'polypeptide(L)'
;MVQLLIGHKGSGKTKSMCDMANELIEKSSGSIVFLSKNDRLIHDLKHKIRVVCMEDFSHITNPDEYIGFIYGIISSDHDLEYVFIDSILKHADVSPSDLPAFLTRLTNITKLYGVKFVVSVSLDKEEMVGIDFSDFEVLN
;
A
#
# COMPACT_ATOMS: atom_id res chain seq x y z
N MET A 1 -8.37 -4.79 6.70
CA MET A 1 -9.06 -3.53 6.34
C MET A 1 -8.17 -2.80 5.36
N VAL A 2 -8.74 -1.97 4.47
CA VAL A 2 -7.95 -1.12 3.57
C VAL A 2 -8.10 0.32 4.06
N GLN A 3 -6.96 0.95 4.36
CA GLN A 3 -6.85 2.32 4.85
C GLN A 3 -6.22 3.19 3.77
N LEU A 4 -6.72 4.41 3.59
CA LEU A 4 -6.30 5.33 2.55
C LEU A 4 -5.73 6.61 3.18
N LEU A 5 -4.54 7.00 2.71
CA LEU A 5 -4.07 8.38 2.81
C LEU A 5 -4.23 9.05 1.45
N ILE A 6 -5.07 10.08 1.36
CA ILE A 6 -5.38 10.78 0.11
C ILE A 6 -4.89 12.23 0.17
N GLY A 7 -4.73 12.85 -0.99
CA GLY A 7 -4.34 14.25 -1.10
C GLY A 7 -3.24 14.51 -2.13
N HIS A 8 -2.99 15.77 -2.47
CA HIS A 8 -1.96 16.14 -3.42
C HIS A 8 -0.51 15.77 -3.02
N LYS A 9 0.40 15.76 -4.00
CA LYS A 9 1.84 15.55 -3.76
C LYS A 9 2.37 16.62 -2.80
N GLY A 10 3.11 16.19 -1.78
CA GLY A 10 3.67 17.10 -0.77
C GLY A 10 2.81 17.26 0.51
N SER A 11 1.63 16.64 0.59
CA SER A 11 0.76 16.70 1.78
C SER A 11 1.26 15.90 3.00
N GLY A 12 2.49 15.35 2.97
CA GLY A 12 3.06 14.61 4.10
C GLY A 12 2.70 13.13 4.21
N LYS A 13 1.87 12.58 3.30
CA LYS A 13 1.41 11.16 3.33
C LYS A 13 2.51 10.14 3.58
N THR A 14 3.61 10.22 2.85
CA THR A 14 4.72 9.26 2.97
C THR A 14 5.32 9.28 4.37
N LYS A 15 5.48 10.46 4.98
CA LYS A 15 5.95 10.57 6.36
C LYS A 15 4.95 9.95 7.33
N SER A 16 3.66 10.26 7.20
CA SER A 16 2.60 9.66 8.03
C SER A 16 2.55 8.13 7.89
N MET A 17 2.78 7.59 6.69
CA MET A 17 2.88 6.14 6.48
C MET A 17 4.09 5.54 7.18
N CYS A 18 5.27 6.16 7.08
CA CYS A 18 6.47 5.68 7.78
C CYS A 18 6.29 5.71 9.30
N ASP A 19 5.76 6.81 9.84
CA ASP A 19 5.48 6.96 11.27
C ASP A 19 4.49 5.88 11.74
N MET A 20 3.40 5.66 11.01
CA MET A 20 2.40 4.63 11.30
C MET A 20 2.99 3.21 11.25
N ALA A 21 3.78 2.89 10.22
CA ALA A 21 4.42 1.57 10.10
C ALA A 21 5.39 1.32 11.26
N ASN A 22 6.17 2.34 11.65
CA ASN A 22 7.10 2.29 12.78
C ASN A 22 6.41 2.13 14.14
N GLU A 23 5.20 2.64 14.30
CA GLU A 23 4.39 2.42 15.50
C GLU A 23 3.76 1.03 15.51
N LEU A 24 3.22 0.59 14.38
CA LEU A 24 2.55 -0.71 14.27
C LEU A 24 3.51 -1.88 14.45
N ILE A 25 4.74 -1.80 13.93
CA ILE A 25 5.70 -2.90 14.04
C ILE A 25 6.12 -3.20 15.49
N GLU A 26 5.99 -2.24 16.41
CA GLU A 26 6.25 -2.49 17.84
C GLU A 26 5.10 -3.20 18.55
N LYS A 27 3.91 -3.18 17.95
CA LYS A 27 2.69 -3.78 18.50
C LYS A 27 2.25 -5.03 17.73
N SER A 28 2.80 -5.24 16.54
CA SER A 28 2.48 -6.36 15.67
C SER A 28 3.15 -7.63 16.18
N SER A 29 2.44 -8.75 16.07
CA SER A 29 2.98 -10.08 16.39
C SER A 29 3.56 -10.76 15.15
N GLY A 30 3.20 -10.30 13.96
CA GLY A 30 3.71 -10.76 12.68
C GLY A 30 4.43 -9.65 11.88
N SER A 31 4.54 -9.85 10.58
CA SER A 31 5.39 -9.04 9.72
C SER A 31 4.66 -7.83 9.11
N ILE A 32 5.44 -6.80 8.78
CA ILE A 32 4.98 -5.63 8.02
C ILE A 32 5.89 -5.48 6.80
N VAL A 33 5.26 -5.37 5.64
CA VAL A 33 5.93 -5.08 4.36
C VAL A 33 5.59 -3.67 3.91
N PHE A 34 6.60 -2.93 3.46
CA PHE A 34 6.46 -1.59 2.91
C PHE A 34 6.91 -1.57 1.45
N LEU A 35 5.97 -1.39 0.53
CA LEU A 35 6.22 -1.24 -0.89
C LEU A 35 6.47 0.23 -1.20
N SER A 36 7.70 0.55 -1.59
CA SER A 36 8.13 1.90 -1.97
C SER A 36 8.54 1.94 -3.43
N LYS A 37 8.49 3.13 -4.05
CA LYS A 37 8.99 3.29 -5.42
C LYS A 37 10.49 3.02 -5.50
N ASN A 38 11.25 3.63 -4.60
CA ASN A 38 12.70 3.53 -4.52
C ASN A 38 13.14 3.22 -3.07
N ASP A 39 14.43 3.08 -2.88
CA ASP A 39 15.10 2.73 -1.63
C ASP A 39 15.18 3.86 -0.59
N ARG A 40 14.70 5.07 -0.91
CA ARG A 40 14.86 6.25 -0.03
C ARG A 40 14.27 6.08 1.36
N LEU A 41 13.18 5.33 1.47
CA LEU A 41 12.45 5.17 2.74
C LEU A 41 13.07 4.11 3.66
N ILE A 42 14.09 3.38 3.22
CA ILE A 42 14.75 2.35 4.04
C ILE A 42 15.30 2.94 5.34
N HIS A 43 15.79 4.19 5.30
CA HIS A 43 16.35 4.85 6.50
C HIS A 43 15.29 5.47 7.41
N ASP A 44 14.06 5.66 6.92
CA ASP A 44 12.95 6.21 7.70
C ASP A 44 12.14 5.12 8.43
N LEU A 45 12.39 3.85 8.10
CA LEU A 45 11.67 2.69 8.61
C LEU A 45 12.55 1.87 9.56
N LYS A 46 11.93 1.31 10.61
CA LYS A 46 12.60 0.39 11.54
C LYS A 46 13.03 -0.88 10.82
N HIS A 47 14.19 -1.40 11.19
CA HIS A 47 14.80 -2.60 10.59
C HIS A 47 13.92 -3.86 10.57
N LYS A 48 12.90 -3.95 11.43
CA LYS A 48 11.92 -5.05 11.45
C LYS A 48 10.89 -4.97 10.31
N ILE A 49 10.74 -3.80 9.69
CA ILE A 49 9.84 -3.60 8.56
C ILE A 49 10.58 -3.99 7.29
N ARG A 50 9.99 -4.90 6.51
CA ARG A 50 10.55 -5.31 5.23
C ARG A 50 10.23 -4.28 4.17
N VAL A 51 11.23 -3.56 3.70
CA VAL A 51 11.08 -2.59 2.60
C VAL A 51 11.34 -3.28 1.26
N VAL A 52 10.44 -3.09 0.30
CA VAL A 52 10.55 -3.62 -1.05
C VAL A 52 10.53 -2.44 -2.03
N CYS A 53 11.63 -2.29 -2.76
CA CYS A 53 11.79 -1.29 -3.81
C CYS A 53 11.14 -1.79 -5.10
N MET A 54 10.04 -1.17 -5.54
CA MET A 54 9.32 -1.59 -6.75
C MET A 54 10.11 -1.30 -8.04
N GLU A 55 11.09 -0.39 -8.04
CA GLU A 55 11.99 -0.18 -9.17
C GLU A 55 12.87 -1.40 -9.48
N ASP A 56 13.13 -2.27 -8.50
CA ASP A 56 13.85 -3.54 -8.72
C ASP A 56 13.01 -4.56 -9.51
N PHE A 57 11.69 -4.33 -9.59
CA PHE A 57 10.72 -5.19 -10.27
C PHE A 57 10.08 -4.46 -11.45
N SER A 58 10.92 -3.88 -12.32
CA SER A 58 10.51 -3.04 -13.47
C SER A 58 9.55 -3.69 -14.47
N HIS A 59 9.38 -5.01 -14.43
CA HIS A 59 8.42 -5.76 -15.25
C HIS A 59 7.02 -5.86 -14.63
N ILE A 60 6.79 -5.28 -13.45
CA ILE A 60 5.45 -5.07 -12.90
C ILE A 60 4.94 -3.74 -13.45
N THR A 61 4.15 -3.84 -14.51
CA THR A 61 3.75 -2.76 -15.42
C THR A 61 2.25 -2.51 -15.46
N ASN A 62 1.46 -3.30 -14.73
CA ASN A 62 0.01 -3.10 -14.62
C ASN A 62 -0.54 -3.56 -13.25
N PRO A 63 -1.80 -3.19 -12.92
CA PRO A 63 -2.44 -3.60 -11.67
C PRO A 63 -2.55 -5.12 -11.47
N ASP A 64 -2.68 -5.92 -12.52
CA ASP A 64 -2.80 -7.38 -12.42
C ASP A 64 -1.50 -8.02 -11.94
N GLU A 65 -0.39 -7.62 -12.53
CA GLU A 65 0.95 -8.03 -12.12
C GLU A 65 1.26 -7.57 -10.69
N TYR A 66 0.84 -6.35 -10.32
CA TYR A 66 1.01 -5.84 -8.96
C TYR A 66 0.25 -6.68 -7.93
N ILE A 67 -0.98 -7.10 -8.25
CA ILE A 67 -1.75 -7.99 -7.39
C ILE A 67 -1.12 -9.39 -7.34
N GLY A 68 -0.61 -9.90 -8.46
CA GLY A 68 0.17 -11.13 -8.49
C GLY A 68 1.40 -11.07 -7.58
N PHE A 69 2.08 -9.93 -7.57
CA PHE A 69 3.22 -9.67 -6.69
C PHE A 69 2.82 -9.66 -5.21
N ILE A 70 1.69 -9.03 -4.85
CA ILE A 70 1.12 -9.09 -3.50
C ILE A 70 0.81 -10.53 -3.10
N TYR A 71 0.21 -11.34 -4.00
CA TYR A 71 0.00 -12.76 -3.73
C TYR A 71 1.30 -13.52 -3.50
N GLY A 72 2.37 -13.18 -4.25
CA GLY A 72 3.70 -13.71 -4.01
C GLY A 72 4.21 -13.41 -2.60
N ILE A 73 4.08 -12.16 -2.14
CA ILE A 73 4.45 -11.76 -0.77
C ILE A 73 3.67 -12.57 0.26
N ILE A 74 2.33 -12.59 0.15
CA ILE A 74 1.43 -13.34 1.04
C ILE A 74 1.77 -14.83 1.05
N SER A 75 2.10 -15.42 -0.11
CA SER A 75 2.45 -16.83 -0.20
C SER A 75 3.78 -17.17 0.50
N SER A 76 4.67 -16.19 0.62
CA SER A 76 6.00 -16.34 1.23
C SER A 76 6.04 -16.02 2.73
N ASP A 77 5.01 -15.35 3.24
CA ASP A 77 4.98 -14.76 4.57
C ASP A 77 3.62 -15.04 5.22
N HIS A 78 3.58 -16.08 6.06
CA HIS A 78 2.35 -16.61 6.63
C HIS A 78 1.80 -15.78 7.81
N ASP A 79 2.64 -14.93 8.41
CA ASP A 79 2.29 -14.04 9.52
C ASP A 79 2.23 -12.57 9.09
N LEU A 80 2.11 -12.30 7.78
CA LEU A 80 1.95 -10.95 7.25
C LEU A 80 0.70 -10.25 7.81
N GLU A 81 0.90 -9.19 8.58
CA GLU A 81 -0.20 -8.41 9.15
C GLU A 81 -0.56 -7.18 8.31
N TYR A 82 0.46 -6.45 7.85
CA TYR A 82 0.27 -5.19 7.12
C TYR A 82 1.13 -5.09 5.87
N VAL A 83 0.53 -4.54 4.82
CA VAL A 83 1.23 -4.08 3.61
C VAL A 83 0.97 -2.59 3.42
N PHE A 84 2.04 -1.81 3.45
CA PHE A 84 2.04 -0.39 3.12
C PHE A 84 2.39 -0.23 1.64
N ILE A 85 1.62 0.60 0.92
CA ILE A 85 1.78 0.87 -0.50
C ILE A 85 1.89 2.38 -0.69
N ASP A 86 3.11 2.90 -0.82
CA ASP A 86 3.31 4.35 -1.01
C ASP A 86 3.27 4.75 -2.48
N SER A 87 2.54 5.82 -2.77
CA SER A 87 2.48 6.45 -4.09
C SER A 87 1.99 5.49 -5.19
N ILE A 88 0.86 4.81 -5.00
CA ILE A 88 0.36 3.78 -5.94
C ILE A 88 0.28 4.24 -7.39
N LEU A 89 -0.11 5.50 -7.63
CA LEU A 89 -0.18 6.09 -8.98
C LEU A 89 1.18 6.34 -9.65
N LYS A 90 2.28 6.09 -8.95
CA LYS A 90 3.64 6.11 -9.52
C LYS A 90 4.19 4.71 -9.78
N HIS A 91 3.42 3.67 -9.47
CA HIS A 91 3.77 2.27 -9.69
C HIS A 91 3.04 1.72 -10.91
N ALA A 92 3.69 0.79 -11.62
CA ALA A 92 3.07 -0.17 -12.54
C ALA A 92 1.97 0.41 -13.46
N ASP A 93 2.23 1.58 -14.05
CA ASP A 93 1.29 2.37 -14.88
C ASP A 93 -0.16 2.40 -14.34
N VAL A 94 -0.33 2.37 -13.02
CA VAL A 94 -1.64 2.46 -12.38
C VAL A 94 -2.20 3.85 -12.63
N SER A 95 -3.23 3.93 -13.46
CA SER A 95 -3.93 5.16 -13.73
C SER A 95 -5.02 5.41 -12.68
N PRO A 96 -5.52 6.65 -12.54
CA PRO A 96 -6.67 6.93 -11.68
C PRO A 96 -7.90 6.06 -12.00
N SER A 97 -8.10 5.68 -13.27
CA SER A 97 -9.20 4.80 -13.69
C SER A 97 -9.06 3.36 -13.18
N ASP A 98 -7.87 2.91 -12.83
CA ASP A 98 -7.63 1.56 -12.34
C ASP A 98 -7.86 1.44 -10.82
N LEU A 99 -7.83 2.56 -10.10
CA LEU A 99 -7.93 2.60 -8.64
C LEU A 99 -9.16 1.87 -8.08
N PRO A 100 -10.40 2.06 -8.59
CA PRO A 100 -11.57 1.39 -8.04
C PRO A 100 -11.43 -0.14 -8.06
N ALA A 101 -10.99 -0.69 -9.21
CA ALA A 101 -10.80 -2.13 -9.37
C ALA A 101 -9.64 -2.64 -8.50
N PHE A 102 -8.55 -1.90 -8.44
CA PHE A 102 -7.38 -2.24 -7.63
C PHE A 102 -7.72 -2.29 -6.14
N LEU A 103 -8.34 -1.24 -5.59
CA LEU A 103 -8.73 -1.18 -4.18
C LEU A 103 -9.76 -2.27 -3.83
N THR A 104 -10.72 -2.56 -4.72
CA THR A 104 -11.65 -3.67 -4.55
C THR A 104 -10.91 -5.01 -4.41
N ARG A 105 -9.85 -5.24 -5.19
CA ARG A 105 -9.03 -6.44 -5.07
C ARG A 105 -8.27 -6.50 -3.74
N LEU A 106 -7.73 -5.38 -3.25
CA LEU A 106 -7.12 -5.32 -1.91
C LEU A 106 -8.12 -5.63 -0.80
N THR A 107 -9.35 -5.14 -0.92
CA THR A 107 -10.44 -5.45 0.02
C THR A 107 -10.79 -6.93 0.00
N ASN A 108 -10.80 -7.57 -1.17
CA ASN A 108 -11.03 -9.01 -1.27
C ASN A 108 -9.88 -9.81 -0.66
N ILE A 109 -8.62 -9.42 -0.92
CA ILE A 109 -7.44 -10.04 -0.30
C ILE A 109 -7.52 -9.92 1.23
N THR A 110 -7.87 -8.75 1.74
CA THR A 110 -8.10 -8.53 3.17
C THR A 110 -9.10 -9.54 3.75
N LYS A 111 -10.24 -9.74 3.08
CA LYS A 111 -11.31 -10.64 3.56
C LYS A 111 -10.88 -12.11 3.55
N LEU A 112 -10.04 -12.50 2.60
CA LEU A 112 -9.59 -13.88 2.42
C LEU A 112 -8.41 -14.25 3.33
N TYR A 113 -7.44 -13.34 3.51
CA TYR A 113 -6.17 -13.63 4.15
C TYR A 113 -5.93 -12.86 5.46
N GLY A 114 -6.81 -11.93 5.82
CA GLY A 114 -6.68 -11.14 7.05
C GLY A 114 -5.64 -10.00 6.98
N VAL A 115 -4.82 -9.96 5.93
CA VAL A 115 -3.82 -8.91 5.67
C VAL A 115 -4.50 -7.54 5.57
N LYS A 116 -3.91 -6.52 6.20
CA LYS A 116 -4.39 -5.13 6.15
C LYS A 116 -3.53 -4.31 5.21
N PHE A 117 -4.14 -3.35 4.52
CA PHE A 117 -3.44 -2.49 3.58
C PHE A 117 -3.52 -1.02 4.02
N VAL A 118 -2.42 -0.30 3.88
CA VAL A 118 -2.37 1.16 3.99
C VAL A 118 -1.85 1.70 2.66
N VAL A 119 -2.66 2.46 1.94
CA VAL A 119 -2.36 2.91 0.58
C VAL A 119 -2.31 4.44 0.54
N SER A 120 -1.23 5.02 0.04
CA SER A 120 -1.22 6.45 -0.30
C SER A 120 -1.56 6.70 -1.77
N VAL A 121 -2.54 7.57 -1.98
CA VAL A 121 -3.02 7.99 -3.30
C VAL A 121 -2.77 9.49 -3.43
N SER A 122 -2.14 9.90 -4.54
CA SER A 122 -1.82 11.31 -4.80
C SER A 122 -2.95 12.03 -5.54
N LEU A 123 -4.18 11.85 -5.06
CA LEU A 123 -5.42 12.46 -5.55
C LEU A 123 -6.26 12.91 -4.35
N ASP A 124 -7.01 13.98 -4.53
CA ASP A 124 -8.05 14.37 -3.57
C ASP A 124 -9.29 13.49 -3.74
N LYS A 125 -10.17 13.51 -2.73
CA LYS A 125 -11.36 12.65 -2.69
C LYS A 125 -12.28 12.88 -3.89
N GLU A 126 -12.38 14.13 -4.32
CA GLU A 126 -13.20 14.58 -5.44
C GLU A 126 -12.68 14.06 -6.79
N GLU A 127 -11.39 13.77 -6.89
CA GLU A 127 -10.74 13.25 -8.10
C GLU A 127 -10.85 11.71 -8.21
N MET A 128 -11.21 11.03 -7.12
CA MET A 128 -11.28 9.58 -7.01
C MET A 128 -12.63 9.01 -7.47
N VAL A 129 -12.96 9.23 -8.74
CA VAL A 129 -14.24 8.83 -9.35
C VAL A 129 -14.42 7.31 -9.34
N GLY A 130 -15.62 6.85 -8.99
CA GLY A 130 -15.99 5.43 -9.01
C GLY A 130 -15.56 4.64 -7.79
N ILE A 131 -15.03 5.30 -6.75
CA ILE A 131 -14.63 4.67 -5.50
C ILE A 131 -15.73 4.84 -4.46
N ASP A 132 -16.25 3.73 -3.94
CA ASP A 132 -17.12 3.75 -2.77
C ASP A 132 -16.28 3.79 -1.49
N PHE A 133 -16.24 4.96 -0.86
CA PHE A 133 -15.46 5.18 0.37
C PHE A 133 -16.04 4.48 1.60
N SER A 134 -17.22 3.87 1.55
CA SER A 134 -17.79 3.15 2.70
C SER A 134 -17.02 1.87 3.08
N ASP A 135 -16.27 1.30 2.13
CA ASP A 135 -15.43 0.11 2.33
C ASP A 135 -14.00 0.45 2.82
N PHE A 136 -13.67 1.75 2.93
CA PHE A 136 -12.32 2.23 3.21
C PHE A 136 -12.28 3.16 4.42
N GLU A 137 -11.22 3.08 5.22
CA GLU A 137 -10.95 4.07 6.26
C GLU A 137 -10.00 5.15 5.69
N VAL A 138 -10.47 6.40 5.59
CA VAL A 138 -9.61 7.53 5.20
C VAL A 138 -8.97 8.11 6.45
N LEU A 139 -7.63 8.17 6.48
CA LEU A 139 -6.85 8.50 7.67
C LEU A 139 -6.59 10.00 7.87
N ASN A 140 -6.98 10.84 6.91
CA ASN A 140 -6.68 12.29 6.89
C ASN A 140 -7.84 13.14 6.39
#